data_AF-A0A2X3DEM9-F1
#
_entry.id   AF-A0A2X3DEM9-F1
#
_cell.length_a   1.000
_cell.length_b   1.000
_cell.length_c   1.000
_cell.angle_alpha   90.00
_cell.angle_beta   90.00
_cell.angle_gamma   90.00
#
_symmetry.space_group_name_H-M   'P 1'
#
loop_
_entity.id
_entity.type
_entity.pdbx_description
1 polymer ?
#
loop_
_entity_poly.entity_id
_entity_poly.type
_entity_poly.pdbx_seq_one_letter_code
_entity_poly.pdbx_strand_id
1 'polypeptide(L)'
;MQGKTLREQAQARGYQIVTDAASLAAATEASQDKPLQGLFADGNMPVRWEGPKASYHGNIDKPPVTCTPNPKRDASVPTLAQMTEKAIDLLSRNEKGFFLQVEGASIDKQDHAANPCGQIGETVDLDEAVQKALEFAAKRR
;
A
#
# COMPACT_ATOMS: atom_id res chain seq x y z
N MET A 1 -6.25 30.07 -2.91
CA MET A 1 -6.20 29.87 -1.44
C MET A 1 -4.75 29.88 -0.99
N GLN A 2 -4.15 31.06 -0.85
CA GLN A 2 -2.75 31.20 -0.42
C GLN A 2 -2.71 31.20 1.12
N GLY A 3 -1.76 30.48 1.74
CA GLY A 3 -1.59 30.41 3.20
C GLY A 3 -2.30 29.26 3.92
N LYS A 4 -3.07 28.40 3.23
CA LYS A 4 -3.61 27.14 3.80
C LYS A 4 -2.68 25.97 3.54
N THR A 5 -2.71 24.97 4.41
CA THR A 5 -2.06 23.67 4.18
C THR A 5 -2.75 22.92 3.03
N LEU A 6 -2.02 21.96 2.43
CA LEU A 6 -2.60 21.12 1.37
C LEU A 6 -3.75 20.24 1.89
N ARG A 7 -3.69 19.81 3.16
CA ARG A 7 -4.76 19.03 3.80
C ARG A 7 -6.05 19.84 3.91
N GLU A 8 -5.95 21.07 4.40
CA GLU A 8 -7.11 21.97 4.47
C GLU A 8 -7.67 22.29 3.08
N GLN A 9 -6.79 22.43 2.08
CA GLN A 9 -7.21 22.65 0.70
C GLN A 9 -7.95 21.44 0.12
N ALA A 10 -7.49 20.21 0.38
CA ALA A 10 -8.18 18.99 -0.06
C ALA A 10 -9.57 18.88 0.59
N GLN A 11 -9.67 19.07 1.90
CA GLN A 11 -10.95 19.07 2.61
C GLN A 11 -11.91 20.15 2.06
N ALA A 12 -11.41 21.36 1.85
CA ALA A 12 -12.21 22.46 1.29
C ALA A 12 -12.66 22.20 -0.16
N ARG A 13 -12.03 21.25 -0.87
CA ARG A 13 -12.37 20.83 -2.24
C ARG A 13 -13.19 19.53 -2.29
N GLY A 14 -13.71 19.06 -1.15
CA GLY A 14 -14.62 17.91 -1.09
C GLY A 14 -13.95 16.54 -0.94
N TYR A 15 -12.63 16.48 -0.70
CA TYR A 15 -11.94 15.21 -0.48
C TYR A 15 -12.33 14.58 0.85
N GLN A 16 -12.59 13.26 0.80
CA GLN A 16 -12.70 12.38 1.95
C GLN A 16 -11.28 11.95 2.33
N ILE A 17 -10.80 12.36 3.50
CA ILE A 17 -9.47 11.96 3.98
C ILE A 17 -9.61 10.81 4.96
N VAL A 18 -8.97 9.68 4.66
CA VAL A 18 -8.88 8.49 5.51
C VAL A 18 -7.43 8.22 5.87
N THR A 19 -7.17 7.74 7.08
CA THR A 19 -5.80 7.66 7.64
C THR A 19 -5.43 6.29 8.20
N ASP A 20 -6.37 5.35 8.18
CA ASP A 20 -6.17 3.99 8.68
C ASP A 20 -7.05 2.99 7.91
N ALA A 21 -6.81 1.70 8.15
CA ALA A 21 -7.52 0.60 7.52
C ALA A 21 -9.03 0.63 7.83
N ALA A 22 -9.42 1.07 9.03
CA ALA A 22 -10.82 1.11 9.44
C ALA A 22 -11.60 2.20 8.68
N SER A 23 -11.06 3.41 8.63
CA SER A 23 -11.62 4.55 7.89
C SER A 23 -11.61 4.30 6.38
N LEU A 24 -10.58 3.63 5.85
CA LEU A 24 -10.56 3.18 4.45
C LEU A 24 -11.68 2.16 4.17
N ALA A 25 -11.83 1.14 5.03
CA ALA A 25 -12.87 0.12 4.87
C ALA A 25 -14.29 0.72 4.92
N ALA A 26 -14.49 1.72 5.78
CA ALA A 26 -15.77 2.41 5.95
C ALA A 26 -16.16 3.31 4.76
N ALA A 27 -15.23 3.65 3.85
CA ALA A 27 -15.54 4.47 2.68
C ALA A 27 -16.51 3.73 1.74
N THR A 28 -17.68 4.30 1.47
CA THR A 28 -18.71 3.65 0.63
C THR A 28 -18.81 4.21 -0.77
N GLU A 29 -18.19 5.36 -1.06
CA GLU A 29 -18.23 6.01 -2.36
C GLU A 29 -16.91 6.73 -2.65
N ALA A 30 -16.52 6.76 -3.92
CA ALA A 30 -15.45 7.62 -4.43
C ALA A 30 -15.83 8.06 -5.85
N SER A 31 -16.01 9.37 -6.02
CA SER A 31 -16.44 9.98 -7.29
C SER A 31 -15.77 11.35 -7.50
N GLN A 32 -16.11 12.04 -8.59
CA GLN A 32 -15.63 13.41 -8.80
C GLN A 32 -16.19 14.40 -7.78
N ASP A 33 -17.41 14.18 -7.29
CA ASP A 33 -18.05 15.05 -6.28
C ASP A 33 -17.51 14.77 -4.87
N LYS A 34 -17.04 13.55 -4.63
CA LYS A 34 -16.55 13.11 -3.32
C LYS A 34 -15.29 12.23 -3.45
N PRO A 35 -14.16 12.80 -3.91
CA PRO A 35 -12.94 12.03 -4.13
C PRO A 35 -12.37 11.50 -2.81
N LEU A 36 -11.80 10.29 -2.83
CA LEU A 36 -11.17 9.65 -1.68
C LEU A 36 -9.65 9.84 -1.72
N GLN A 37 -9.05 10.29 -0.62
CA GLN A 37 -7.61 10.44 -0.46
C GLN A 37 -7.16 9.74 0.82
N GLY A 38 -6.45 8.61 0.67
CA GLY A 38 -5.83 7.87 1.76
C GLY A 38 -4.44 8.39 2.09
N LEU A 39 -4.15 8.66 3.37
CA LEU A 39 -2.84 9.09 3.88
C LEU A 39 -2.49 8.24 5.10
N PHE A 40 -1.82 7.11 4.87
CA PHE A 40 -1.64 6.04 5.88
C PHE A 40 -0.29 6.05 6.60
N ALA A 41 0.59 7.01 6.28
CA ALA A 41 1.87 7.22 6.92
C ALA A 41 2.33 8.68 6.68
N ASP A 42 3.20 9.20 7.54
CA ASP A 42 3.82 10.52 7.35
C ASP A 42 4.77 10.56 6.13
N GLY A 43 5.29 9.40 5.74
CA GLY A 43 6.17 9.20 4.59
C GLY A 43 5.85 7.89 3.87
N ASN A 44 6.84 7.02 3.66
CA ASN A 44 6.59 5.68 3.13
C ASN A 44 5.86 4.82 4.18
N MET A 45 4.93 3.98 3.74
CA MET A 45 4.33 2.97 4.61
C MET A 45 5.38 1.96 5.09
N PRO A 46 5.26 1.43 6.32
CA PRO A 46 6.19 0.43 6.85
C PRO A 46 6.13 -0.88 6.05
N VAL A 47 7.30 -1.48 5.80
CA VAL A 47 7.43 -2.76 5.06
C VAL A 47 6.81 -3.94 5.82
N ARG A 48 6.41 -4.99 5.10
CA ARG A 48 5.78 -6.20 5.63
C ARG A 48 6.69 -6.98 6.56
N TRP A 49 7.93 -7.21 6.13
CA TRP A 49 8.88 -8.09 6.82
C TRP A 49 10.15 -7.35 7.22
N GLU A 50 10.78 -7.83 8.29
CA GLU A 50 12.10 -7.40 8.73
C GLU A 50 13.12 -8.54 8.72
N GLY A 51 14.38 -8.12 8.60
CA GLY A 51 15.58 -8.95 8.67
C GLY A 51 16.82 -8.07 8.61
N PRO A 52 18.01 -8.61 8.89
CA PRO A 52 19.24 -7.84 8.88
C PRO A 52 19.60 -7.40 7.46
N LYS A 53 20.25 -6.22 7.37
CA LYS A 53 20.92 -5.78 6.15
C LYS A 53 22.04 -6.76 5.78
N ALA A 54 22.21 -7.02 4.48
CA ALA A 54 23.32 -7.80 3.96
C ALA A 54 24.67 -7.14 4.32
N SER A 55 25.69 -7.97 4.52
CA SER A 55 27.05 -7.52 4.83
C SER A 55 28.08 -8.27 4.00
N TYR A 56 29.27 -7.68 3.85
CA TYR A 56 30.43 -8.37 3.27
C TYR A 56 30.65 -9.72 3.97
N HIS A 57 30.83 -10.78 3.16
CA HIS A 57 30.93 -12.18 3.61
C HIS A 57 29.80 -12.67 4.53
N GLY A 58 28.64 -12.00 4.55
CA GLY A 58 27.54 -12.32 5.46
C GLY A 58 26.97 -13.74 5.28
N ASN A 59 27.12 -14.34 4.09
CA ASN A 59 26.70 -15.72 3.85
C ASN A 59 27.68 -16.78 4.39
N ILE A 60 28.91 -16.39 4.77
CA ILE A 60 29.94 -17.27 5.33
C ILE A 60 30.04 -17.03 6.84
N ASP A 61 30.10 -15.75 7.22
CA ASP A 61 30.47 -15.33 8.58
C ASP A 61 29.28 -15.20 9.53
N LYS A 62 28.04 -15.28 9.01
CA LYS A 62 26.82 -15.13 9.81
C LYS A 62 25.87 -16.31 9.58
N PRO A 63 25.02 -16.64 10.57
CA PRO A 63 24.02 -17.68 10.40
C PRO A 63 23.01 -17.30 9.31
N PRO A 64 22.36 -18.29 8.69
CA PRO A 64 21.24 -18.05 7.79
C PRO A 64 20.10 -17.31 8.50
N VAL A 65 19.35 -16.54 7.72
CA VAL A 65 18.27 -15.69 8.23
C VAL A 65 16.92 -16.27 7.82
N THR A 66 15.96 -16.23 8.73
CA THR A 66 14.54 -16.39 8.44
C THR A 66 13.86 -15.03 8.59
N CYS A 67 13.16 -14.58 7.55
CA CYS A 67 12.44 -13.31 7.58
C CYS A 67 11.25 -13.38 8.51
N THR A 68 10.91 -12.27 9.17
CA THR A 68 9.83 -12.22 10.15
C THR A 68 8.90 -11.03 9.89
N PRO A 69 7.62 -11.09 10.29
CA PRO A 69 6.73 -9.94 10.22
C PRO A 69 7.33 -8.74 10.97
N ASN A 70 7.26 -7.56 10.36
CA ASN A 70 7.76 -6.32 10.94
C ASN A 70 6.85 -5.87 12.11
N PRO A 71 7.32 -5.88 13.37
CA PRO A 71 6.51 -5.47 14.52
C PRO A 71 6.19 -3.97 14.53
N LYS A 72 6.87 -3.17 13.69
CA LYS A 72 6.63 -1.72 13.55
C LYS A 72 5.53 -1.41 12.53
N ARG A 73 5.02 -2.40 11.81
CA ARG A 73 3.84 -2.27 10.96
C ARG A 73 2.63 -2.65 11.79
N ASP A 74 1.95 -1.65 12.33
CA ASP A 74 0.70 -1.88 13.05
C ASP A 74 -0.45 -2.25 12.09
N ALA A 75 -1.47 -2.92 12.62
CA ALA A 75 -2.62 -3.39 11.84
C ALA A 75 -3.59 -2.28 11.40
N SER A 76 -3.40 -1.03 11.88
CA SER A 76 -4.18 0.12 11.40
C SER A 76 -3.66 0.64 10.06
N VAL A 77 -2.44 0.26 9.65
CA VAL A 77 -1.93 0.54 8.31
C VAL A 77 -2.45 -0.53 7.33
N PRO A 78 -3.22 -0.16 6.28
CA PRO A 78 -3.74 -1.15 5.33
C PRO A 78 -2.61 -1.83 4.54
N THR A 79 -2.85 -3.05 4.08
CA THR A 79 -1.96 -3.74 3.12
C THR A 79 -2.17 -3.21 1.70
N LEU A 80 -1.21 -3.47 0.81
CA LEU A 80 -1.36 -3.11 -0.60
C LEU A 80 -2.56 -3.85 -1.23
N ALA A 81 -2.77 -5.11 -0.84
CA ALA A 81 -3.92 -5.90 -1.25
C ALA A 81 -5.25 -5.31 -0.75
N GLN A 82 -5.33 -4.85 0.51
CA GLN A 82 -6.53 -4.20 1.04
C GLN A 82 -6.83 -2.88 0.32
N MET A 83 -5.82 -2.05 0.05
CA MET A 83 -5.99 -0.82 -0.73
C MET A 83 -6.43 -1.12 -2.17
N THR A 84 -5.88 -2.16 -2.79
CA THR A 84 -6.24 -2.61 -4.14
C THR A 84 -7.68 -3.10 -4.20
N GLU A 85 -8.08 -3.97 -3.28
CA GLU A 85 -9.44 -4.49 -3.17
C GLU A 85 -10.44 -3.35 -2.97
N LYS A 86 -10.12 -2.39 -2.09
CA LYS A 86 -11.01 -1.25 -1.85
C LYS A 86 -11.11 -0.31 -3.05
N ALA A 87 -10.01 -0.05 -3.73
CA ALA A 87 -10.01 0.76 -4.95
C ALA A 87 -10.85 0.10 -6.04
N ILE A 88 -10.70 -1.21 -6.25
CA ILE A 88 -11.52 -1.97 -7.22
C ILE A 88 -13.01 -1.93 -6.85
N ASP A 89 -13.37 -2.17 -5.58
CA ASP A 89 -14.76 -2.09 -5.09
C ASP A 89 -15.41 -0.74 -5.42
N LEU A 90 -14.70 0.36 -5.18
CA LEU A 90 -15.21 1.71 -5.42
C LEU A 90 -15.25 2.06 -6.92
N LEU A 91 -14.18 1.78 -7.65
CA LEU A 91 -14.02 2.18 -9.05
C LEU A 91 -14.86 1.34 -10.03
N SER A 92 -15.05 0.05 -9.74
CA SER A 92 -15.76 -0.88 -10.63
C SER A 92 -17.28 -0.60 -10.76
N ARG A 93 -17.80 0.33 -9.96
CA ARG A 93 -19.19 0.80 -9.99
C ARG A 93 -19.47 1.74 -11.16
N ASN A 94 -18.43 2.28 -11.80
CA ASN A 94 -18.59 3.10 -13.00
C ASN A 94 -18.78 2.22 -14.24
N GLU A 95 -19.94 2.33 -14.88
CA GLU A 95 -20.30 1.55 -16.08
C GLU A 95 -19.40 1.80 -17.28
N LYS A 96 -18.75 2.97 -17.36
CA LYS A 96 -17.78 3.28 -18.43
C LYS A 96 -16.41 2.63 -18.19
N GLY A 97 -16.24 1.94 -17.07
CA GLY A 97 -14.99 1.36 -16.63
C GLY A 97 -14.13 2.33 -15.82
N PHE A 98 -12.92 1.87 -15.50
CA PHE A 98 -11.94 2.62 -14.72
C PHE A 98 -10.52 2.26 -15.14
N PHE A 99 -9.58 3.12 -14.76
CA PHE A 99 -8.15 2.85 -14.79
C PHE A 99 -7.62 2.89 -13.36
N LEU A 100 -6.75 1.95 -13.00
CA LEU A 100 -6.13 1.86 -11.68
C LEU A 100 -4.67 1.44 -11.85
N GLN A 101 -3.76 2.22 -11.25
CA GLN A 101 -2.37 1.85 -11.06
C GLN A 101 -2.15 1.48 -9.59
N VAL A 102 -1.46 0.37 -9.35
CA VAL A 102 -1.06 -0.12 -8.02
C VAL A 102 0.45 -0.33 -8.05
N GLU A 103 1.16 0.12 -7.01
CA GLU A 103 2.62 0.11 -6.96
C GLU A 103 3.14 -0.53 -5.66
N GLY A 104 3.97 -1.57 -5.80
CA GLY A 104 4.76 -2.15 -4.70
C GLY A 104 6.06 -1.38 -4.47
N ALA A 105 5.96 -0.15 -3.95
CA ALA A 105 7.04 0.83 -4.01
C ALA A 105 8.32 0.46 -3.23
N SER A 106 8.20 -0.30 -2.14
CA SER A 106 9.34 -0.57 -1.25
C SER A 106 10.16 -1.81 -1.64
N ILE A 107 9.81 -2.52 -2.72
CA ILE A 107 10.70 -3.53 -3.32
C ILE A 107 12.03 -2.86 -3.67
N ASP A 108 11.97 -1.77 -4.43
CA ASP A 108 13.12 -0.95 -4.83
C ASP A 108 13.85 -0.36 -3.61
N LYS A 109 13.10 0.22 -2.66
CA LYS A 109 13.71 0.86 -1.47
C LYS A 109 14.51 -0.13 -0.63
N GLN A 110 14.00 -1.36 -0.48
CA GLN A 110 14.68 -2.40 0.29
C GLN A 110 15.83 -3.04 -0.49
N ASP A 111 15.76 -3.09 -1.82
CA ASP A 111 16.89 -3.45 -2.70
C ASP A 111 18.03 -2.43 -2.54
N HIS A 112 17.72 -1.12 -2.65
CA HIS A 112 18.66 -0.04 -2.36
C HIS A 112 19.27 -0.11 -0.95
N ALA A 113 18.49 -0.57 0.04
CA ALA A 113 18.96 -0.76 1.40
C ALA A 113 19.84 -2.01 1.59
N ALA A 114 19.97 -2.86 0.56
CA ALA A 114 20.53 -4.20 0.62
C ALA A 114 19.91 -5.04 1.74
N ASN A 115 18.57 -4.99 1.88
CA ASN A 115 17.81 -5.72 2.89
C ASN A 115 16.93 -6.80 2.22
N PRO A 116 17.39 -8.06 2.13
CA PRO A 116 16.68 -9.12 1.42
C PRO A 116 15.30 -9.41 2.01
N CYS A 117 15.17 -9.46 3.33
CA CYS A 117 13.89 -9.78 3.96
C CYS A 117 12.82 -8.72 3.72
N GLY A 118 13.21 -7.45 3.78
CA GLY A 118 12.33 -6.36 3.38
C GLY A 118 11.93 -6.48 1.91
N GLN A 119 12.90 -6.62 1.01
CA GLN A 119 12.63 -6.69 -0.44
C GLN A 119 11.73 -7.86 -0.84
N ILE A 120 12.00 -9.06 -0.31
CA ILE A 120 11.19 -10.24 -0.56
C ILE A 120 9.79 -10.06 0.03
N GLY A 121 9.68 -9.54 1.26
CA GLY A 121 8.39 -9.27 1.90
C GLY A 121 7.53 -8.28 1.11
N GLU A 122 8.12 -7.24 0.53
CA GLU A 122 7.39 -6.29 -0.31
C GLU A 122 7.00 -6.88 -1.68
N THR A 123 7.81 -7.80 -2.22
CA THR A 123 7.43 -8.56 -3.42
C THR A 123 6.22 -9.45 -3.14
N VAL A 124 6.17 -10.07 -1.96
CA VAL A 124 5.00 -10.84 -1.50
C VAL A 124 3.78 -9.94 -1.28
N ASP A 125 3.94 -8.72 -0.73
CA ASP A 125 2.83 -7.74 -0.60
C ASP A 125 2.21 -7.39 -1.97
N LEU A 126 3.06 -7.25 -2.99
CA LEU A 126 2.62 -6.97 -4.35
C LEU A 126 1.92 -8.18 -4.99
N ASP A 127 2.43 -9.40 -4.77
CA ASP A 127 1.76 -10.62 -5.24
C ASP A 127 0.34 -10.73 -4.69
N GLU A 128 0.13 -10.48 -3.39
CA GLU A 128 -1.21 -10.46 -2.79
C GLU A 128 -2.13 -9.41 -3.45
N ALA A 129 -1.61 -8.25 -3.83
CA ALA A 129 -2.37 -7.23 -4.57
C ALA A 129 -2.68 -7.65 -6.01
N VAL A 130 -1.75 -8.31 -6.69
CA VAL A 130 -1.95 -8.89 -8.04
C VAL A 130 -3.02 -9.98 -8.00
N GLN A 131 -3.04 -10.82 -6.97
CA GLN A 131 -4.10 -11.81 -6.76
C GLN A 131 -5.48 -11.15 -6.71
N LYS A 132 -5.64 -10.07 -5.94
CA LYS A 132 -6.91 -9.30 -5.89
C LYS A 132 -7.32 -8.73 -7.25
N ALA A 133 -6.37 -8.21 -8.01
CA ALA A 133 -6.64 -7.72 -9.36
C ALA A 133 -7.05 -8.85 -10.33
N LEU A 134 -6.37 -10.00 -10.29
CA LEU A 134 -6.68 -11.17 -11.11
C LEU A 134 -8.02 -11.81 -10.74
N GLU A 135 -8.36 -11.89 -9.46
CA GLU A 135 -9.66 -12.35 -8.97
C GLU A 135 -10.81 -11.50 -9.53
N PHE A 136 -10.66 -10.18 -9.51
CA PHE A 136 -11.63 -9.27 -10.13
C PHE A 136 -11.71 -9.47 -11.64
N ALA A 137 -10.57 -9.53 -12.33
CA ALA A 137 -10.50 -9.69 -13.78
C ALA A 137 -11.12 -11.03 -14.23
N ALA A 138 -10.89 -12.11 -13.49
CA ALA A 138 -11.42 -13.44 -13.81
C ALA A 138 -12.96 -13.50 -13.72
N LYS A 139 -13.58 -12.77 -12.78
CA LYS A 139 -15.06 -12.68 -12.65
C LYS A 139 -15.72 -11.89 -13.78
N ARG A 140 -14.94 -11.19 -14.60
CA ARG A 140 -15.41 -10.34 -15.72
C ARG A 140 -15.06 -10.93 -17.09
N ARG A 141 -14.53 -12.16 -17.12
CA ARG A 141 -14.34 -12.93 -18.36
C ARG A 141 -15.64 -13.57 -18.83
#